data_AF-A0A7Y5QDJ7-F1
#
_entry.id   AF-A0A7Y5QDJ7-F1
#
_cell.length_a   1.000
_cell.length_b   1.000
_cell.length_c   1.000
_cell.angle_alpha   90.00
_cell.angle_beta   90.00
_cell.angle_gamma   90.00
#
_symmetry.space_group_name_H-M   'P 1'
#
loop_
_entity.id
_entity.type
_entity.pdbx_description
1 polymer ?
#
loop_
_entity_poly.entity_id
_entity_poly.type
_entity_poly.pdbx_seq_one_letter_code
_entity_poly.pdbx_strand_id
1 'polypeptide(L)'
;MTQLNARGLVDLVLYGVLLLLSAGLLLRYGLIAAGMFKGPVLSVFARYQPDDTYYTLPQLLLSLAAFVISGSLLLSLFEPRAARGVILGVLLGVSSYAAYTLRDKARQNPRLYSPLPLWAVNLRRRTTREERRRIAFLWLRLPWRARIRYDVSDHHFDLWCDLVILGTITQTMEDAAVEAEGQHIQHDMERRLYP
;
A
#
# COMPACT_ATOMS: atom_id res chain seq x y z
N MET A 1 37.20 29.60 5.18
CA MET A 1 36.21 30.01 4.16
C MET A 1 36.62 29.40 2.83
N THR A 2 36.12 28.22 2.53
CA THR A 2 36.38 27.49 1.28
C THR A 2 35.63 28.18 0.14
N GLN A 3 36.34 28.64 -0.88
CA GLN A 3 35.70 29.13 -2.10
C GLN A 3 34.94 27.97 -2.74
N LEU A 4 33.61 28.03 -2.72
CA LEU A 4 32.75 27.11 -3.45
C LEU A 4 32.97 27.32 -4.95
N ASN A 5 33.84 26.52 -5.54
CA ASN A 5 33.98 26.42 -6.99
C ASN A 5 32.63 26.07 -7.61
N ALA A 6 32.36 26.51 -8.85
CA ALA A 6 31.11 26.23 -9.57
C ALA A 6 30.72 24.73 -9.54
N ARG A 7 31.69 23.82 -9.52
CA ARG A 7 31.48 22.37 -9.35
C ARG A 7 30.84 22.00 -8.01
N GLY A 8 31.31 22.57 -6.91
CA GLY A 8 30.76 22.29 -5.58
C GLY A 8 29.33 22.79 -5.40
N LEU A 9 28.94 23.86 -6.09
CA LEU A 9 27.55 24.33 -6.11
C LEU A 9 26.63 23.35 -6.85
N VAL A 10 27.08 22.84 -8.01
CA VAL A 10 26.34 21.81 -8.76
C VAL A 10 26.17 20.54 -7.93
N ASP A 11 27.23 20.06 -7.27
CA ASP A 11 27.18 18.86 -6.42
C ASP A 11 26.23 19.05 -5.23
N LEU A 12 26.25 20.23 -4.60
CA LEU A 12 25.34 20.57 -3.50
C LEU A 12 23.87 20.55 -3.95
N VAL A 13 23.55 21.17 -5.09
CA VAL A 13 22.19 21.17 -5.63
C VAL A 13 21.75 19.75 -5.99
N LEU A 14 22.61 18.99 -6.68
CA LEU A 14 22.32 17.62 -7.09
C LEU A 14 22.05 16.70 -5.90
N TYR A 15 22.96 16.66 -4.93
CA TYR A 15 22.79 15.82 -3.74
C TYR A 15 21.64 16.29 -2.85
N GLY A 16 21.41 17.60 -2.76
CA GLY A 16 20.27 18.17 -2.04
C GLY A 16 18.93 17.73 -2.65
N VAL A 17 18.78 17.79 -3.97
CA VAL A 17 17.57 17.30 -4.66
C VAL A 17 17.39 15.81 -4.46
N LEU A 18 18.47 15.01 -4.56
CA LEU A 18 18.41 13.57 -4.38
C LEU A 18 18.05 13.17 -2.93
N LEU A 19 18.53 13.94 -1.95
CA LEU A 19 18.16 13.81 -0.54
C LEU A 19 16.68 14.12 -0.32
N LEU A 20 16.16 15.21 -0.91
CA LEU A 20 14.74 15.56 -0.79
C LEU A 20 13.82 14.51 -1.41
N LEU A 21 14.18 14.00 -2.59
CA LEU A 21 13.42 12.94 -3.26
C LEU A 21 13.42 11.64 -2.45
N SER A 22 14.58 11.22 -1.95
CA SER A 22 14.69 10.00 -1.12
C SER A 22 13.98 10.16 0.22
N ALA A 23 14.02 11.33 0.85
CA ALA A 23 13.26 11.64 2.06
C ALA A 23 11.74 11.56 1.83
N GLY A 24 11.25 12.11 0.71
CA GLY A 24 9.83 12.02 0.35
C GLY A 24 9.36 10.57 0.12
N LEU A 25 10.19 9.75 -0.53
CA LEU A 25 9.91 8.31 -0.69
C LEU A 25 9.94 7.57 0.64
N LEU A 26 10.95 7.84 1.49
CA LEU A 26 11.06 7.22 2.81
C LEU A 26 9.86 7.57 3.69
N LEU A 27 9.43 8.84 3.69
CA LEU A 27 8.23 9.28 4.39
C LEU A 27 7.00 8.55 3.87
N ARG A 28 6.83 8.45 2.55
CA ARG A 28 5.71 7.71 1.94
C ARG A 28 5.69 6.25 2.38
N TYR A 29 6.81 5.53 2.29
CA TYR A 29 6.86 4.12 2.68
C TYR A 29 6.74 3.94 4.19
N GLY A 30 7.27 4.85 4.99
CA GLY A 30 7.11 4.90 6.45
C GLY A 30 5.65 5.07 6.84
N LEU A 31 4.92 5.99 6.21
CA LEU A 31 3.48 6.20 6.45
C LEU A 31 2.64 4.98 6.06
N ILE A 32 3.02 4.28 4.99
CA ILE A 32 2.34 3.03 4.60
C ILE A 32 2.62 1.92 5.61
N ALA A 33 3.89 1.76 6.03
CA ALA A 33 4.29 0.76 7.03
C ALA A 33 3.65 1.02 8.40
N ALA A 34 3.52 2.29 8.79
CA ALA A 34 2.81 2.71 10.00
C ALA A 34 1.28 2.53 9.90
N GLY A 35 0.75 2.26 8.69
CA GLY A 35 -0.68 2.07 8.46
C GLY A 35 -1.49 3.36 8.31
N MET A 36 -0.85 4.53 8.37
CA MET A 36 -1.51 5.82 8.22
C MET A 36 -1.97 6.08 6.78
N PHE A 37 -1.30 5.49 5.79
CA PHE A 37 -1.64 5.70 4.38
C PHE A 37 -2.26 4.45 3.77
N LYS A 38 -3.60 4.37 3.78
CA LYS A 38 -4.35 3.16 3.42
C LYS A 38 -4.53 3.01 1.90
N GLY A 39 -4.49 4.12 1.16
CA GLY A 39 -4.71 4.17 -0.29
C GLY A 39 -3.84 3.20 -1.12
N PRO A 40 -2.51 3.18 -0.97
CA PRO A 40 -1.65 2.26 -1.73
C PRO A 40 -1.97 0.79 -1.45
N VAL A 41 -2.27 0.43 -0.20
CA VAL A 41 -2.61 -0.94 0.18
C VAL A 41 -3.95 -1.36 -0.45
N LEU A 42 -4.96 -0.49 -0.38
CA LEU A 42 -6.27 -0.75 -0.98
C LEU A 42 -6.20 -0.84 -2.51
N SER A 43 -5.33 -0.05 -3.16
CA SER A 43 -5.13 -0.14 -4.61
C SER A 43 -4.64 -1.50 -5.08
N VAL A 44 -3.98 -2.26 -4.20
CA VAL A 44 -3.52 -3.63 -4.47
C VAL A 44 -4.68 -4.60 -4.37
N PHE A 45 -5.53 -4.46 -3.34
CA PHE A 45 -6.76 -5.27 -3.21
C PHE A 45 -7.77 -5.06 -4.33
N ALA A 46 -7.72 -3.93 -5.04
CA ALA A 46 -8.57 -3.70 -6.21
C ALA A 46 -8.18 -4.58 -7.42
N ARG A 47 -6.93 -5.05 -7.50
CA ARG A 47 -6.40 -5.80 -8.65
C ARG A 47 -6.76 -7.28 -8.57
N TYR A 48 -7.06 -7.89 -9.71
CA TYR A 48 -7.38 -9.32 -9.82
C TYR A 48 -6.10 -10.18 -9.82
N GLN A 49 -5.29 -10.07 -8.76
CA GLN A 49 -4.08 -10.89 -8.60
C GLN A 49 -4.32 -11.94 -7.51
N PRO A 50 -3.87 -13.19 -7.72
CA PRO A 50 -3.98 -14.23 -6.69
C PRO A 50 -3.17 -13.87 -5.43
N ASP A 51 -2.17 -13.00 -5.56
CA ASP A 51 -1.29 -12.53 -4.50
C ASP A 51 -1.72 -11.15 -3.96
N ASP A 52 -2.58 -11.11 -2.93
CA ASP A 52 -2.97 -9.88 -2.22
C ASP A 52 -1.87 -9.35 -1.26
N THR A 53 -0.63 -9.84 -1.35
CA THR A 53 0.41 -9.56 -0.34
C THR A 53 1.25 -8.35 -0.73
N TYR A 54 1.04 -7.23 -0.03
CA TYR A 54 1.83 -6.03 -0.20
C TYR A 54 3.15 -6.13 0.59
N TYR A 55 4.27 -6.28 -0.12
CA TYR A 55 5.61 -6.24 0.45
C TYR A 55 6.17 -4.82 0.34
N THR A 56 6.26 -4.10 1.46
CA THR A 56 6.82 -2.74 1.59
C THR A 56 8.27 -2.71 2.04
N LEU A 57 8.74 -3.79 2.69
CA LEU A 57 10.04 -3.86 3.33
C LEU A 57 11.20 -3.59 2.36
N PRO A 58 11.26 -4.20 1.15
CA PRO A 58 12.36 -3.91 0.21
C PRO A 58 12.35 -2.45 -0.23
N GLN A 59 11.19 -1.86 -0.54
CA GLN A 59 11.15 -0.45 -0.97
C GLN A 59 11.51 0.50 0.17
N LEU A 60 11.15 0.19 1.42
CA LEU A 60 11.54 0.97 2.59
C LEU A 60 13.05 0.91 2.81
N LEU A 61 13.65 -0.28 2.78
CA LEU A 61 15.10 -0.44 2.90
C LEU A 61 15.85 0.26 1.76
N LEU A 62 15.34 0.17 0.53
CA LEU A 62 15.94 0.84 -0.63
C LEU A 62 15.86 2.37 -0.51
N SER A 63 14.72 2.91 -0.08
CA SER A 63 14.57 4.36 0.12
C SER A 63 15.42 4.87 1.28
N LEU A 64 15.55 4.09 2.36
CA LEU A 64 16.46 4.38 3.46
C LEU A 64 17.92 4.36 3.00
N ALA A 65 18.32 3.36 2.20
CA ALA A 65 19.64 3.29 1.60
C ALA A 65 19.95 4.54 0.75
N ALA A 66 19.03 4.92 -0.14
CA ALA A 66 19.17 6.12 -0.97
C ALA A 66 19.27 7.40 -0.13
N PHE A 67 18.49 7.51 0.95
CA PHE A 67 18.54 8.63 1.89
C PHE A 67 19.90 8.72 2.61
N VAL A 68 20.40 7.58 3.11
CA VAL A 68 21.72 7.53 3.78
C VAL A 68 22.85 7.85 2.81
N ILE A 69 22.82 7.32 1.58
CA ILE A 69 23.85 7.61 0.56
C ILE A 69 23.84 9.09 0.19
N SER A 70 22.67 9.64 -0.13
CA SER A 70 22.55 11.05 -0.50
C SER A 70 22.95 11.99 0.63
N GLY A 71 22.55 11.69 1.87
CA GLY A 71 22.94 12.47 3.04
C GLY A 71 24.44 12.39 3.31
N SER A 72 25.03 11.20 3.17
CA SER A 72 26.47 10.98 3.34
C SER A 72 27.30 11.72 2.28
N LEU A 73 26.86 11.72 1.02
CA LEU A 73 27.49 12.49 -0.05
C LEU A 73 27.35 14.01 0.17
N LEU A 74 26.17 14.48 0.57
CA LEU A 74 25.95 15.89 0.86
C LEU A 74 26.83 16.38 2.02
N LEU A 75 26.91 15.59 3.11
CA LEU A 75 27.76 15.90 4.26
C LEU A 75 29.25 15.84 3.92
N SER A 76 29.65 15.00 2.95
CA SER A 76 31.04 14.88 2.51
C SER A 76 31.61 16.15 1.89
N LEU A 77 30.74 17.05 1.42
CA LEU A 77 31.12 18.38 0.93
C LEU A 77 31.69 19.28 2.05
N PHE A 78 31.29 19.02 3.30
CA PHE A 78 31.73 19.77 4.48
C PHE A 78 32.77 19.00 5.28
N GLU A 79 32.56 17.69 5.47
CA GLU A 79 33.41 16.82 6.28
C GLU A 79 33.76 15.55 5.48
N PRO A 80 34.98 15.39 4.94
CA PRO A 80 35.35 14.26 4.08
C PRO A 80 35.14 12.88 4.72
N ARG A 81 35.18 12.80 6.06
CA ARG A 81 34.94 11.55 6.81
C ARG A 81 33.50 11.07 6.70
N ALA A 82 32.55 11.96 6.42
CA ALA A 82 31.14 11.64 6.28
C ALA A 82 30.86 10.70 5.09
N ALA A 83 31.73 10.67 4.08
CA ALA A 83 31.63 9.77 2.92
C ALA A 83 31.66 8.27 3.30
N ARG A 84 32.20 7.92 4.47
CA ARG A 84 32.17 6.52 4.97
C ARG A 84 30.73 6.02 5.21
N GLY A 85 29.77 6.92 5.41
CA GLY A 85 28.35 6.59 5.53
C GLY A 85 27.76 5.92 4.29
N VAL A 86 28.37 6.09 3.12
CA VAL A 86 27.98 5.39 1.88
C VAL A 86 28.06 3.87 2.07
N ILE A 87 29.01 3.36 2.85
CA ILE A 87 29.14 1.92 3.13
C ILE A 87 27.87 1.39 3.81
N LEU A 88 27.34 2.13 4.78
CA LEU A 88 26.09 1.76 5.46
C LEU A 88 24.90 1.78 4.50
N GLY A 89 24.83 2.81 3.64
CA GLY A 89 23.81 2.89 2.60
C GLY A 89 23.86 1.73 1.60
N VAL A 90 25.06 1.32 1.17
CA VAL A 90 25.27 0.15 0.31
C VAL A 90 24.84 -1.13 1.02
N LEU A 91 25.22 -1.33 2.29
CA LEU A 91 24.79 -2.47 3.08
C LEU A 91 23.26 -2.56 3.16
N LEU A 92 22.58 -1.43 3.40
CA LEU A 92 21.12 -1.36 3.39
C LEU A 92 20.53 -1.70 2.01
N GLY A 93 21.16 -1.25 0.92
CA GLY A 93 20.78 -1.61 -0.44
C GLY A 93 20.91 -3.11 -0.71
N VAL A 94 21.99 -3.73 -0.25
CA VAL A 94 22.20 -5.19 -0.33
C VAL A 94 21.16 -5.93 0.52
N SER A 95 20.87 -5.45 1.73
CA SER A 95 19.79 -6.00 2.57
C SER A 95 18.42 -5.88 1.90
N SER A 96 18.14 -4.77 1.20
CA SER A 96 16.92 -4.61 0.40
C SER A 96 16.84 -5.67 -0.71
N TYR A 97 17.94 -5.93 -1.42
CA TYR A 97 17.99 -6.98 -2.43
C TYR A 97 17.77 -8.37 -1.83
N ALA A 98 18.39 -8.67 -0.70
CA ALA A 98 18.16 -9.92 0.04
C ALA A 98 16.69 -10.05 0.51
N ALA A 99 16.08 -8.96 0.97
CA ALA A 99 14.65 -8.93 1.32
C ALA A 99 13.75 -9.17 0.10
N TYR A 100 14.16 -8.68 -1.08
CA TYR A 100 13.44 -8.91 -2.33
C TYR A 100 13.52 -10.37 -2.79
N THR A 101 14.68 -11.03 -2.68
CA THR A 101 14.80 -12.46 -3.03
C THR A 101 14.08 -13.37 -2.03
N LEU A 102 14.01 -12.97 -0.77
CA LEU A 102 13.21 -13.65 0.25
C LEU A 102 11.71 -13.51 0.01
N ARG A 103 11.26 -12.55 -0.80
CA ARG A 103 9.83 -12.31 -1.09
C ARG A 103 9.10 -13.58 -1.49
N ASP A 104 9.70 -14.43 -2.31
CA ASP A 104 9.04 -15.64 -2.81
C ASP A 104 8.88 -16.71 -1.73
N LYS A 105 9.85 -16.85 -0.81
CA LYS A 105 9.70 -17.68 0.39
C LYS A 105 8.67 -17.09 1.36
N ALA A 106 8.65 -15.77 1.42
CA ALA A 106 7.77 -15.00 2.27
C ALA A 106 6.30 -15.03 1.77
N ARG A 107 6.05 -15.42 0.51
CA ARG A 107 4.71 -15.77 -0.01
C ARG A 107 4.18 -17.08 0.56
N GLN A 108 5.05 -18.05 0.85
CA GLN A 108 4.65 -19.36 1.38
C GLN A 108 4.23 -19.28 2.86
N ASN A 109 4.77 -18.31 3.61
CA ASN A 109 4.46 -18.09 5.03
C ASN A 109 4.03 -16.63 5.31
N PRO A 110 2.86 -16.18 4.81
CA PRO A 110 2.42 -14.79 4.90
C PRO A 110 2.20 -14.30 6.34
N ARG A 111 2.02 -15.22 7.31
CA ARG A 111 1.87 -14.89 8.74
C ARG A 111 3.17 -14.39 9.39
N LEU A 112 4.34 -14.83 8.91
CA LEU A 112 5.63 -14.44 9.52
C LEU A 112 6.25 -13.21 8.87
N TYR A 113 6.02 -12.99 7.58
CA TYR A 113 6.88 -12.09 6.79
C TYR A 113 6.17 -10.88 6.17
N SER A 114 4.87 -10.71 6.36
CA SER A 114 4.15 -9.55 5.83
C SER A 114 3.96 -8.51 6.95
N PRO A 115 4.75 -7.42 6.99
CA PRO A 115 4.50 -6.27 7.86
C PRO A 115 3.35 -5.45 7.28
N LEU A 116 2.19 -6.08 7.11
CA LEU A 116 0.96 -5.34 6.86
C LEU A 116 0.62 -4.56 8.13
N PRO A 117 0.11 -3.34 7.99
CA PRO A 117 -0.40 -2.62 9.14
C PRO A 117 -1.56 -3.40 9.78
N LEU A 118 -1.73 -3.24 11.09
CA LEU A 118 -2.67 -4.03 11.88
C LEU A 118 -4.10 -3.97 11.32
N TRP A 119 -4.53 -2.80 10.85
CA TRP A 119 -5.84 -2.62 10.21
C TRP A 119 -6.02 -3.52 8.97
N ALA A 120 -4.98 -3.68 8.15
CA ALA A 120 -5.06 -4.48 6.92
C ALA A 120 -5.10 -5.98 7.25
N VAL A 121 -4.40 -6.39 8.31
CA VAL A 121 -4.47 -7.77 8.84
C VAL A 121 -5.88 -8.05 9.39
N ASN A 122 -6.44 -7.13 10.16
CA ASN A 122 -7.79 -7.27 10.73
C ASN A 122 -8.86 -7.32 9.63
N LEU A 123 -8.75 -6.44 8.63
CA LEU A 123 -9.64 -6.44 7.47
C LEU A 123 -9.58 -7.79 6.75
N ARG A 124 -8.38 -8.31 6.47
CA ARG A 124 -8.21 -9.63 5.80
C ARG A 124 -8.77 -10.79 6.61
N ARG A 125 -8.74 -10.73 7.94
CA ARG A 125 -9.28 -11.77 8.82
C ARG A 125 -10.81 -11.80 8.83
N ARG A 126 -11.44 -10.63 8.76
CA ARG A 126 -12.90 -10.51 8.89
C ARG A 126 -13.67 -10.48 7.57
N THR A 127 -12.98 -10.29 6.44
CA THR A 127 -13.61 -10.12 5.14
C THR A 127 -13.17 -11.15 4.10
N THR A 128 -14.09 -11.48 3.21
CA THR A 128 -13.80 -12.30 2.02
C THR A 128 -13.00 -11.51 0.99
N ARG A 129 -12.44 -12.20 -0.01
CA ARG A 129 -11.67 -11.56 -1.08
C ARG A 129 -12.52 -10.58 -1.90
N GLU A 130 -13.76 -10.95 -2.20
CA GLU A 130 -14.68 -10.11 -2.97
C GLU A 130 -15.08 -8.84 -2.19
N GLU A 131 -15.35 -8.97 -0.89
CA GLU A 131 -15.61 -7.82 -0.01
C GLU A 131 -14.43 -6.84 -0.01
N ARG A 132 -13.19 -7.33 0.19
CA ARG A 132 -12.00 -6.46 0.14
C ARG A 132 -11.86 -5.72 -1.18
N ARG A 133 -12.17 -6.39 -2.29
CA ARG A 133 -12.10 -5.78 -3.62
C ARG A 133 -13.14 -4.68 -3.78
N ARG A 134 -14.37 -4.90 -3.30
CA ARG A 134 -15.43 -3.87 -3.31
C ARG A 134 -15.06 -2.67 -2.45
N ILE A 135 -14.57 -2.92 -1.24
CA ILE A 135 -14.04 -1.89 -0.33
C ILE A 135 -12.95 -1.08 -1.04
N ALA A 136 -11.97 -1.76 -1.65
CA ALA A 136 -10.90 -1.09 -2.39
C ALA A 136 -11.42 -0.24 -3.55
N PHE A 137 -12.39 -0.74 -4.31
CA PHE A 137 -12.99 -0.01 -5.42
C PHE A 137 -13.75 1.24 -4.96
N LEU A 138 -14.54 1.13 -3.90
CA LEU A 138 -15.27 2.27 -3.32
C LEU A 138 -14.31 3.28 -2.68
N TRP A 139 -13.24 2.82 -2.04
CA TRP A 139 -12.19 3.69 -1.51
C TRP A 139 -11.57 4.56 -2.61
N LEU A 140 -11.28 3.98 -3.78
CA LEU A 140 -10.71 4.71 -4.92
C LEU A 140 -11.68 5.74 -5.53
N ARG A 141 -12.97 5.68 -5.21
CA ARG A 141 -13.99 6.66 -5.62
C ARG A 141 -14.31 7.71 -4.56
N LEU A 142 -13.85 7.50 -3.32
CA LEU A 142 -14.12 8.39 -2.20
C LEU A 142 -13.47 9.78 -2.43
N PRO A 143 -14.12 10.91 -2.07
CA PRO A 143 -13.48 12.22 -2.14
C PRO A 143 -12.28 12.31 -1.20
N TRP A 144 -11.26 13.07 -1.60
CA TRP A 144 -9.98 13.17 -0.88
C TRP A 144 -10.14 13.56 0.60
N ARG A 145 -11.09 14.45 0.91
CA ARG A 145 -11.37 14.90 2.29
C ARG A 145 -11.81 13.76 3.19
N ALA A 146 -12.63 12.85 2.67
CA ALA A 146 -13.11 11.70 3.42
C ALA A 146 -12.00 10.65 3.59
N ARG A 147 -11.14 10.47 2.58
CA ARG A 147 -9.98 9.57 2.69
C ARG A 147 -9.04 9.96 3.82
N ILE A 148 -8.71 11.26 3.94
CA ILE A 148 -7.83 11.75 5.02
C ILE A 148 -8.41 11.41 6.40
N ARG A 149 -9.72 11.58 6.58
CA ARG A 149 -10.39 11.27 7.86
C ARG A 149 -10.27 9.80 8.22
N TYR A 150 -10.46 8.91 7.25
CA TYR A 150 -10.33 7.46 7.45
C TYR A 150 -8.87 6.98 7.54
N ASP A 151 -7.94 7.65 6.85
CA ASP A 151 -6.51 7.39 6.95
C ASP A 151 -6.00 7.64 8.38
N VAL A 152 -6.47 8.69 9.05
CA VAL A 152 -6.08 9.05 10.43
C VAL A 152 -6.67 8.12 11.50
N SER A 153 -7.89 7.62 11.32
CA SER A 153 -8.56 6.80 12.34
C SER A 153 -8.94 5.42 11.81
N ASP A 154 -8.26 4.40 12.35
CA ASP A 154 -8.54 2.99 12.04
C ASP A 154 -9.97 2.60 12.41
N HIS A 155 -10.51 3.11 13.52
CA HIS A 155 -11.89 2.83 13.92
C HIS A 155 -12.93 3.36 12.91
N HIS A 156 -12.76 4.58 12.40
CA HIS A 156 -13.66 5.14 11.40
C HIS A 156 -13.54 4.42 10.05
N PHE A 157 -12.31 4.02 9.69
CA PHE A 157 -12.08 3.19 8.53
C PHE A 157 -12.79 1.82 8.65
N ASP A 158 -12.70 1.20 9.82
CA ASP A 158 -13.34 -0.09 10.10
C ASP A 158 -14.86 0.01 10.03
N LEU A 159 -15.47 1.02 10.65
CA LEU A 159 -16.92 1.28 10.56
C LEU A 159 -17.37 1.51 9.11
N TRP A 160 -16.60 2.28 8.34
CA TRP A 160 -16.91 2.50 6.93
C TRP A 160 -16.85 1.20 6.12
N CYS A 161 -15.84 0.36 6.37
CA CYS A 161 -15.76 -0.97 5.74
C CYS A 161 -16.97 -1.84 6.10
N ASP A 162 -17.40 -1.84 7.35
CA ASP A 162 -18.57 -2.63 7.79
C ASP A 162 -19.86 -2.15 7.13
N LEU A 163 -20.05 -0.83 6.98
CA LEU A 163 -21.17 -0.25 6.25
C LEU A 163 -21.18 -0.67 4.78
N VAL A 164 -20.00 -0.68 4.13
CA VAL A 164 -19.86 -1.15 2.75
C VAL A 164 -20.26 -2.61 2.62
N ILE A 165 -19.81 -3.47 3.53
CA ILE A 165 -20.12 -4.91 3.52
C ILE A 165 -21.62 -5.12 3.73
N LEU A 166 -22.20 -4.50 4.76
CA LEU A 166 -23.63 -4.61 5.08
C LEU A 166 -24.50 -4.15 3.91
N GLY A 167 -24.18 -3.01 3.30
CA GLY A 167 -24.91 -2.49 2.14
C GLY A 167 -24.82 -3.38 0.90
N THR A 168 -23.78 -4.20 0.78
CA THR A 168 -23.65 -5.15 -0.33
C THR A 168 -24.41 -6.45 -0.12
N ILE A 169 -24.52 -6.93 1.13
CA ILE A 169 -25.26 -8.16 1.43
C ILE A 169 -26.75 -7.95 1.14
N THR A 170 -27.31 -6.79 1.51
CA THR A 170 -28.72 -6.46 1.26
C THR A 170 -29.07 -6.46 -0.23
N GLN A 171 -28.21 -5.87 -1.08
CA GLN A 171 -28.42 -5.87 -2.53
C GLN A 171 -28.41 -7.29 -3.12
N THR A 172 -27.48 -8.13 -2.66
CA THR A 172 -27.34 -9.48 -3.20
C THR A 172 -28.52 -10.38 -2.84
N MET A 173 -29.12 -10.20 -1.66
CA MET A 173 -30.33 -10.94 -1.26
C MET A 173 -31.58 -10.46 -2.00
N GLU A 174 -31.68 -9.15 -2.26
CA GLU A 174 -32.79 -8.57 -3.01
C GLU A 174 -32.76 -9.03 -4.48
N ASP A 175 -31.58 -9.01 -5.12
CA ASP A 175 -31.40 -9.51 -6.49
C ASP A 175 -31.72 -11.01 -6.61
N ALA A 176 -31.27 -11.83 -5.66
CA ALA A 176 -31.55 -13.27 -5.65
C ALA A 176 -33.05 -13.57 -5.41
N ALA A 177 -33.73 -12.77 -4.59
CA ALA A 177 -35.17 -12.90 -4.38
C ALA A 177 -35.95 -12.52 -5.65
N VAL A 178 -35.56 -11.44 -6.34
CA VAL A 178 -36.17 -11.01 -7.61
C VAL A 178 -35.94 -12.04 -8.72
N GLU A 179 -34.75 -12.65 -8.83
CA GLU A 179 -34.50 -13.72 -9.80
C GLU A 179 -35.33 -14.98 -9.49
N ALA A 180 -35.45 -15.37 -8.22
CA ALA A 180 -36.26 -16.52 -7.82
C ALA A 180 -37.76 -16.29 -8.10
N GLU A 181 -38.26 -15.08 -7.86
CA GLU A 181 -39.64 -14.70 -8.18
C GLU A 181 -39.88 -14.66 -9.70
N GLY A 182 -38.93 -14.12 -10.47
CA GLY A 182 -38.97 -14.14 -11.93
C GLY A 182 -38.99 -15.56 -12.52
N GLN A 183 -38.18 -16.48 -11.98
CA GLN A 183 -38.17 -17.88 -12.40
C GLN A 183 -39.50 -18.60 -12.06
N HIS A 184 -40.09 -18.30 -10.90
CA HIS A 184 -41.38 -18.86 -10.53
C HIS A 184 -42.49 -18.42 -11.48
N ILE A 185 -42.53 -17.13 -11.85
CA ILE A 185 -43.52 -16.60 -12.81
C ILE A 185 -43.33 -17.22 -14.19
N GLN A 186 -42.10 -17.37 -14.65
CA GLN A 186 -41.81 -17.97 -15.95
C GLN A 186 -42.25 -19.44 -16.01
N HIS A 187 -41.99 -20.21 -14.95
CA HIS A 187 -42.41 -21.61 -14.87
C HIS A 187 -43.95 -21.76 -14.81
N ASP A 188 -44.65 -20.84 -14.14
CA ASP A 188 -46.12 -20.81 -14.09
C ASP A 188 -46.74 -20.40 -15.44
N MET A 189 -46.10 -19.50 -16.19
CA MET A 189 -46.53 -19.15 -17.54
C MET A 189 -46.33 -20.30 -18.53
N GLU A 190 -45.22 -21.04 -18.44
CA GLU A 190 -44.99 -22.22 -19.27
C GLU A 190 -46.02 -23.32 -19.02
N ARG A 191 -46.42 -23.57 -17.76
CA ARG A 191 -47.50 -24.53 -17.45
C ARG A 191 -48.86 -24.13 -18.01
N ARG A 192 -49.14 -22.83 -18.16
CA ARG A 192 -50.41 -22.34 -18.73
C ARG A 192 -50.43 -22.36 -20.26
N LEU A 193 -49.26 -22.22 -20.90
CA LEU A 193 -49.13 -22.19 -22.35
C LEU A 193 -49.01 -23.58 -22.98
N TYR A 194 -48.58 -24.59 -22.21
CA TYR A 194 -48.45 -25.98 -22.65
C TYR A 194 -49.19 -26.94 -21.70
N PRO A 195 -50.52 -27.01 -21.76
CA PRO A 195 -51.31 -28.01 -21.03
C PRO A 195 -51.15 -29.44 -21.59
#